data_AF-A0A0L9U765-F1
#
_entry.id   AF-A0A0L9U765-F1
#
_cell.length_a   1.000
_cell.length_b   1.000
_cell.length_c   1.000
_cell.angle_alpha   90.00
_cell.angle_beta   90.00
_cell.angle_gamma   90.00
#
_symmetry.space_group_name_H-M   'P 1'
#
loop_
_entity.id
_entity.type
_entity.pdbx_description
1 polymer ?
#
loop_
_entity_poly.entity_id
_entity_poly.type
_entity_poly.pdbx_seq_one_letter_code
_entity_poly.pdbx_strand_id
1 'polypeptide(L)'
;MVTDIPATTNASFGREVVVYESPQPSAGIHRLVFVLFQQLGRDTVISPELRHNFNSRNFAENNNLTPVAAAYVNCQRERGCGGRRY
;
A
#
# COMPACT_ATOMS: atom_id res chain seq x y z
N MET A 1 0.58 0.66 -6.20
CA MET A 1 2.00 0.51 -5.83
C MET A 1 2.82 1.32 -6.81
N VAL A 2 3.70 2.17 -6.29
CA VAL A 2 4.59 3.02 -7.07
C VAL A 2 6.02 2.68 -6.68
N THR A 3 6.88 2.46 -7.66
CA THR A 3 8.32 2.15 -7.50
C THR A 3 9.17 3.31 -8.00
N ASP A 4 10.47 3.24 -7.75
CA ASP A 4 11.48 4.13 -8.36
C ASP A 4 11.28 5.62 -8.08
N ILE A 5 10.62 5.95 -6.96
CA ILE A 5 10.42 7.33 -6.51
C ILE A 5 11.80 7.93 -6.16
N PRO A 6 12.26 8.99 -6.86
CA PRO A 6 13.51 9.64 -6.50
C PRO A 6 13.45 10.22 -5.08
N ALA A 7 14.57 10.15 -4.35
CA ALA A 7 14.67 10.76 -3.03
C ALA A 7 14.26 12.25 -3.08
N THR A 8 13.67 12.73 -1.99
CA THR A 8 13.15 14.11 -1.82
C THR A 8 12.05 14.53 -2.81
N THR A 9 11.49 13.61 -3.60
CA THR A 9 10.33 13.87 -4.46
C THR A 9 9.06 13.21 -3.90
N ASN A 10 8.05 12.98 -4.73
CA ASN A 10 6.81 12.32 -4.34
C ASN A 10 6.41 11.24 -5.36
N ALA A 11 5.34 10.49 -5.07
CA ALA A 11 4.90 9.35 -5.87
C ALA A 11 4.61 9.69 -7.35
N SER A 12 4.33 10.94 -7.71
CA SER A 12 4.11 11.32 -9.13
C SER A 12 5.36 11.20 -9.99
N PHE A 13 6.55 11.13 -9.39
CA PHE A 13 7.83 10.98 -10.09
C PHE A 13 8.28 9.51 -10.17
N GLY A 14 7.57 8.61 -9.52
CA GLY A 14 7.84 7.17 -9.58
C GLY A 14 7.09 6.49 -10.72
N ARG A 15 7.31 5.18 -10.83
CA ARG A 15 6.63 4.30 -11.79
C ARG A 15 5.46 3.60 -11.13
N GLU A 16 4.24 3.87 -11.60
CA GLU A 16 3.07 3.12 -11.14
C GLU A 16 3.06 1.73 -11.77
N VAL A 17 3.24 0.69 -10.93
CA VAL A 17 3.23 -0.72 -11.35
C VAL A 17 1.93 -1.42 -10.99
N VAL A 18 1.19 -0.88 -10.02
CA VAL A 18 -0.16 -1.34 -9.66
C VAL A 18 -1.01 -0.09 -9.44
N VAL A 19 -2.09 0.05 -10.22
CA VAL A 19 -2.94 1.24 -10.19
C VAL A 19 -3.52 1.49 -8.79
N TYR A 20 -3.65 2.74 -8.34
CA TYR A 20 -4.41 3.02 -7.12
C TYR A 20 -5.89 2.63 -7.27
N GLU A 21 -6.40 1.87 -6.31
CA GLU A 21 -7.84 1.54 -6.21
C GLU A 21 -8.39 2.15 -4.93
N SER A 22 -9.49 2.88 -5.04
CA SER A 22 -10.11 3.52 -3.88
C SER A 22 -10.66 2.47 -2.90
N PRO A 23 -10.46 2.66 -1.58
CA PRO A 23 -10.88 1.69 -0.58
C PRO A 23 -12.41 1.65 -0.47
N GLN A 24 -12.98 0.45 -0.55
CA GLN A 24 -14.42 0.21 -0.43
C GLN A 24 -14.70 -0.85 0.66
N PRO A 25 -14.48 -0.52 1.95
CA PRO A 25 -14.70 -1.47 3.03
C PRO A 25 -16.17 -1.87 3.14
N SER A 26 -16.44 -3.18 3.18
CA SER A 26 -17.81 -3.72 3.28
C SER A 26 -18.32 -3.77 4.73
N ALA A 27 -17.44 -4.10 5.67
CA ALA A 27 -17.77 -4.29 7.09
C ALA A 27 -16.60 -3.89 8.00
N GLY A 28 -16.92 -3.32 9.17
CA GLY A 28 -15.94 -2.92 10.18
C GLY A 28 -15.10 -1.68 9.82
N ILE A 29 -14.09 -1.44 10.64
CA ILE A 29 -13.09 -0.38 10.45
C ILE A 29 -11.81 -1.03 9.92
N HIS A 30 -11.39 -0.63 8.73
CA HIS A 30 -10.21 -1.11 8.03
C HIS A 30 -9.04 -0.15 8.23
N ARG A 31 -7.83 -0.69 8.31
CA ARG A 31 -6.60 0.11 8.29
C ARG A 31 -6.07 0.17 6.87
N LEU A 32 -5.97 1.37 6.32
CA LEU A 32 -5.30 1.62 5.05
C LEU A 32 -3.87 2.03 5.35
N VAL A 33 -2.93 1.14 5.04
CA VAL A 33 -1.53 1.28 5.42
C VAL A 33 -0.72 1.73 4.20
N PHE A 34 0.06 2.78 4.38
CA PHE A 34 1.08 3.25 3.45
C PHE A 34 2.45 2.89 4.03
N VAL A 35 3.28 2.18 3.27
CA VAL A 35 4.64 1.81 3.68
C VAL A 35 5.60 2.29 2.60
N LEU A 36 6.65 3.00 3.02
CA LEU A 36 7.74 3.43 2.16
C LEU A 36 8.94 2.53 2.39
N PHE A 37 9.48 2.03 1.29
CA PHE A 37 10.67 1.18 1.28
C PHE A 37 11.82 1.86 0.53
N GLN A 38 13.04 1.65 1.01
CA GLN A 38 14.25 2.01 0.29
C GLN A 38 14.64 0.87 -0.66
N GLN A 39 14.79 1.19 -1.95
CA GLN A 39 15.29 0.29 -2.99
C GLN A 39 16.83 0.31 -3.03
N LEU A 40 17.45 -0.81 -3.42
CA LEU A 40 18.90 -0.87 -3.69
C LEU A 40 19.29 -0.12 -4.98
N GLY A 41 18.36 -0.01 -5.94
CA GLY A 41 18.56 0.67 -7.20
C GLY A 41 17.23 0.91 -7.92
N ARG A 42 17.29 1.52 -9.11
CA ARG A 42 16.12 1.68 -9.98
C ARG A 42 15.83 0.39 -10.74
N ASP A 43 14.56 0.15 -11.04
CA ASP A 43 14.08 -1.01 -11.81
C ASP A 43 14.44 -2.37 -11.18
N THR A 44 14.63 -2.40 -9.84
CA THR A 44 14.96 -3.63 -9.10
C THR A 44 13.75 -4.32 -8.49
N VAL A 45 12.56 -3.72 -8.58
CA VAL A 45 11.35 -4.21 -7.90
C VAL A 45 10.46 -4.98 -8.86
N ILE A 46 10.15 -6.21 -8.51
CA ILE A 46 9.21 -7.09 -9.20
C ILE A 46 7.81 -6.84 -8.63
N SER A 47 6.90 -6.39 -9.48
CA SER A 47 5.51 -6.12 -9.10
C SER A 47 4.75 -7.40 -8.77
N PRO A 48 3.85 -7.39 -7.76
CA PRO A 48 2.96 -8.52 -7.51
C PRO A 48 1.93 -8.66 -8.63
N GLU A 49 1.58 -9.90 -8.98
CA GLU A 49 0.56 -10.19 -10.00
C GLU A 49 -0.88 -10.00 -9.46
N LEU A 50 -1.08 -10.23 -8.17
CA LEU A 50 -2.39 -10.24 -7.51
C LEU A 50 -2.41 -9.28 -6.33
N ARG A 51 -3.54 -8.58 -6.14
CA ARG A 51 -3.77 -7.67 -5.00
C ARG A 51 -4.19 -8.39 -3.73
N HIS A 52 -5.00 -9.44 -3.87
CA HIS A 52 -5.50 -10.19 -2.72
C HIS A 52 -4.38 -11.05 -2.14
N ASN A 53 -4.44 -11.29 -0.82
CA ASN A 53 -3.42 -12.04 -0.07
C ASN A 53 -2.00 -11.47 -0.18
N PHE A 54 -1.85 -10.19 -0.51
CA PHE A 54 -0.55 -9.51 -0.53
C PHE A 54 0.04 -9.41 0.89
N ASN A 55 1.32 -9.76 1.02
CA ASN A 55 2.09 -9.65 2.27
C ASN A 55 3.27 -8.69 2.07
N SER A 56 3.28 -7.57 2.79
CA SER A 56 4.30 -6.53 2.68
C SER A 56 5.69 -6.97 3.18
N ARG A 57 5.78 -7.90 4.13
CA ARG A 57 7.08 -8.43 4.60
C ARG A 57 7.70 -9.34 3.56
N ASN A 58 6.95 -10.32 3.06
CA ASN A 58 7.44 -11.22 2.02
C ASN A 58 7.80 -10.45 0.75
N PHE A 59 7.02 -9.42 0.40
CA PHE A 59 7.34 -8.54 -0.71
C PHE A 59 8.68 -7.81 -0.51
N ALA A 60 8.94 -7.31 0.70
CA ALA A 60 10.19 -6.62 1.02
C ALA A 60 11.39 -7.58 0.98
N GLU A 61 11.25 -8.79 1.53
CA GLU A 61 12.28 -9.83 1.50
C GLU A 61 12.63 -10.23 0.06
N ASN A 62 11.61 -10.52 -0.76
CA ASN A 62 11.80 -10.96 -2.15
C ASN A 62 12.43 -9.89 -3.06
N ASN A 63 12.30 -8.61 -2.71
CA ASN A 63 12.82 -7.48 -3.48
C ASN A 63 13.99 -6.76 -2.79
N ASN A 64 14.54 -7.34 -1.73
CA ASN A 64 15.65 -6.78 -0.94
C ASN A 64 15.41 -5.33 -0.47
N LEU A 65 14.18 -5.05 -0.01
CA LEU A 65 13.73 -3.73 0.38
C LEU A 65 13.83 -3.52 1.89
N THR A 66 14.18 -2.30 2.31
CA THR A 66 14.22 -1.92 3.73
C THR A 66 13.09 -0.92 4.04
N PRO A 67 12.21 -1.18 5.04
CA PRO A 67 11.17 -0.23 5.41
C PRO A 67 11.77 1.01 6.07
N VAL A 68 11.40 2.20 5.60
CA VAL A 68 11.93 3.49 6.11
C VAL A 68 10.85 4.38 6.72
N ALA A 69 9.58 4.20 6.35
CA ALA A 69 8.46 4.89 6.96
C ALA A 69 7.17 4.09 6.80
N ALA A 70 6.22 4.28 7.72
CA ALA A 70 4.87 3.76 7.59
C ALA A 70 3.86 4.72 8.23
N ALA A 71 2.70 4.82 7.62
CA ALA A 71 1.56 5.55 8.13
C ALA A 71 0.28 4.74 7.86
N TYR A 72 -0.76 4.97 8.64
CA TYR A 72 -2.06 4.37 8.34
C TYR A 72 -3.20 5.33 8.66
N VAL A 73 -4.32 5.13 7.97
CA VAL A 73 -5.59 5.78 8.27
C VAL A 73 -6.66 4.72 8.46
N ASN A 74 -7.63 5.01 9.33
CA ASN A 74 -8.80 4.16 9.48
C ASN A 74 -9.85 4.53 8.42
N CYS A 75 -10.49 3.53 7.85
CA CYS A 75 -11.52 3.69 6.83
C CYS A 75 -12.70 2.76 7.15
N GLN A 76 -13.92 3.24 6.99
CA GLN A 76 -15.14 2.44 7.11
C GLN A 76 -16.08 2.83 5.98
N ARG A 77 -17.12 2.02 5.76
CA ARG A 77 -18.16 2.34 4.78
C ARG A 77 -18.77 3.70 5.12
N GLU A 78 -19.02 4.56 4.12
CA GLU A 78 -19.47 5.94 4.31
C GLU A 78 -20.71 6.06 5.21
N ARG A 79 -21.71 5.18 4.99
CA ARG A 79 -22.93 5.11 5.79
C ARG A 79 -22.79 4.30 7.09
N GLY A 80 -21.54 4.01 7.50
CA GLY A 80 -21.21 3.06 8.55
C GLY A 80 -21.59 1.62 8.19
N CYS A 81 -21.29 0.71 9.11
CA CYS A 81 -21.58 -0.73 8.93
C CYS A 81 -22.90 -1.18 9.52
N GLY A 82 -23.79 -0.26 9.93
CA GLY A 82 -25.07 -0.58 10.55
C GLY A 82 -24.87 -1.24 11.92
N GLY A 83 -24.80 -0.43 12.97
CA GLY A 83 -24.80 -0.95 14.35
C GLY A 83 -26.15 -1.59 14.71
N ARG A 84 -26.15 -2.43 15.75
CA ARG A 84 -27.39 -2.99 16.33
C ARG A 84 -28.37 -1.86 16.62
N ARG A 85 -29.53 -1.90 15.96
CA ARG A 85 -30.71 -1.15 16.39
C ARG A 85 -31.25 -1.88 17.62
N TYR A 86 -31.17 -1.24 18.79
CA TYR A 86 -31.90 -1.68 19.98
C TYR A 86 -33.36 -1.26 19.83
#